data_AF-A0A848N5D8-F1
#
_entry.id   AF-A0A848N5D8-F1
#
_cell.length_a   1.000
_cell.length_b   1.000
_cell.length_c   1.000
_cell.angle_alpha   90.00
_cell.angle_beta   90.00
_cell.angle_gamma   90.00
#
_symmetry.space_group_name_H-M   'P 1'
#
loop_
_entity.id
_entity.type
_entity.pdbx_description
1 polymer ?
#
loop_
_entity_poly.entity_id
_entity_poly.type
_entity_poly.pdbx_seq_one_letter_code
_entity_poly.pdbx_strand_id
1 'polypeptide(L)'
;MTSVKNISSLTKAFLTIGFGYFFWLMLKITLEYIPLKNDVSFLMIKQTEVTERTEYLYFFYTHVYTSIFVLLTGFLAILRKDFGLKNFHKNAGKIYISLILLFAAPSGIYMGIFANGGFLSKLSFVILGCLWWFSTYKAFNFAQQKKIKEHKQWMWRSFALTLSAITLRIWKVIIVYLFHPNPMDVYQVIAWLGWIPNIILIEYLILKKHL
;
A
#
# COMPACT_ATOMS: atom_id res chain seq x y z
N MET A 1 25.57 8.86 -21.33
CA MET A 1 24.92 9.80 -20.40
C MET A 1 23.44 9.88 -20.76
N THR A 2 22.58 9.09 -20.12
CA THR A 2 21.14 9.20 -20.30
C THR A 2 20.66 10.40 -19.49
N SER A 3 20.17 11.44 -20.16
CA SER A 3 19.58 12.58 -19.46
C SER A 3 18.38 12.08 -18.66
N VAL A 4 18.43 12.28 -17.35
CA VAL A 4 17.25 12.11 -16.50
C VAL A 4 16.29 13.19 -16.98
N LYS A 5 15.29 12.82 -17.80
CA LYS A 5 14.21 13.74 -18.19
C LYS A 5 13.66 14.36 -16.90
N ASN A 6 13.88 15.66 -16.73
CA ASN A 6 13.32 16.39 -15.61
C ASN A 6 11.79 16.30 -15.75
N ILE A 7 11.15 15.55 -14.85
CA ILE A 7 9.68 15.47 -14.80
C ILE A 7 9.16 16.89 -14.66
N SER A 8 8.30 17.32 -15.58
CA SER A 8 7.78 18.69 -15.59
C SER A 8 7.04 18.98 -14.27
N SER A 9 7.08 20.24 -13.84
CA SER A 9 6.33 20.69 -12.66
C SER A 9 4.85 20.33 -12.75
N LEU A 10 4.28 20.39 -13.96
CA LEU A 10 2.90 20.00 -14.27
C LEU A 10 2.63 18.52 -13.95
N THR A 11 3.50 17.60 -14.37
CA THR A 11 3.32 16.17 -14.08
C THR A 11 3.40 15.88 -12.58
N LYS A 12 4.31 16.55 -11.86
CA LYS A 12 4.38 16.42 -10.39
C LYS A 12 3.12 16.94 -9.70
N ALA A 13 2.60 18.09 -10.14
CA ALA A 13 1.36 18.65 -9.62
C ALA A 13 0.19 17.68 -9.83
N PHE A 14 0.06 17.13 -11.04
CA PHE A 14 -0.97 16.14 -11.35
C PHE A 14 -0.88 14.88 -10.47
N LEU A 15 0.32 14.31 -10.31
CA LEU A 15 0.53 13.16 -9.44
C LEU A 15 0.20 13.47 -7.97
N THR A 16 0.52 14.68 -7.51
CA THR A 16 0.25 15.10 -6.13
C THR A 16 -1.24 15.29 -5.89
N ILE A 17 -1.96 15.92 -6.82
CA ILE A 17 -3.41 16.08 -6.76
C ILE A 17 -4.09 14.70 -6.81
N GLY A 18 -3.65 13.83 -7.75
CA GLY A 18 -4.17 12.47 -7.86
C GLY A 18 -3.96 11.66 -6.58
N PHE A 19 -2.75 11.69 -6.01
CA PHE A 19 -2.49 11.05 -4.72
C PHE A 19 -3.37 11.63 -3.62
N GLY A 20 -3.48 12.96 -3.51
CA GLY A 20 -4.32 13.64 -2.51
C GLY A 20 -5.78 13.20 -2.58
N TYR A 21 -6.33 13.09 -3.79
CA TYR A 21 -7.69 12.59 -4.00
C TYR A 21 -7.87 11.13 -3.52
N PHE A 22 -7.00 10.21 -3.96
CA PHE A 22 -7.12 8.81 -3.54
C PHE A 22 -6.82 8.61 -2.05
N PHE A 23 -5.88 9.38 -1.50
CA PHE A 23 -5.61 9.42 -0.07
C PHE A 23 -6.84 9.88 0.72
N TRP A 24 -7.52 10.93 0.26
CA TRP A 24 -8.76 11.41 0.87
C TRP A 24 -9.87 10.35 0.84
N LEU A 25 -10.06 9.67 -0.29
CA LEU A 25 -11.00 8.54 -0.37
C LEU A 25 -10.64 7.43 0.61
N MET A 26 -9.35 7.15 0.77
CA MET A 26 -8.89 6.14 1.70
C MET A 26 -9.12 6.54 3.15
N LEU A 27 -8.86 7.81 3.49
CA LEU A 27 -9.14 8.37 4.79
C LEU A 27 -10.63 8.30 5.11
N LYS A 28 -11.51 8.63 4.16
CA LYS A 28 -12.97 8.56 4.36
C LYS A 28 -13.42 7.16 4.77
N ILE A 29 -12.91 6.11 4.12
CA ILE A 29 -13.21 4.72 4.47
C ILE A 29 -12.66 4.38 5.86
N THR A 30 -11.45 4.83 6.19
CA THR A 30 -10.88 4.64 7.53
C THR A 30 -11.72 5.31 8.62
N LEU A 31 -12.29 6.49 8.36
CA LEU A 31 -13.11 7.23 9.32
C LEU A 31 -14.45 6.55 9.63
N GLU A 32 -15.00 5.75 8.72
CA GLU A 32 -16.24 5.00 8.95
C GLU A 32 -16.10 4.01 10.14
N TYR A 33 -14.89 3.55 10.41
CA TYR A 33 -14.59 2.61 11.49
C TYR A 33 -14.47 3.26 12.88
N ILE A 34 -14.51 4.59 12.99
CA ILE A 34 -14.34 5.29 14.27
C ILE A 34 -15.68 5.32 15.05
N PRO A 35 -15.68 5.04 16.38
CA PRO A 35 -14.52 4.70 17.20
C PRO A 35 -14.02 3.27 17.01
N LEU A 36 -14.90 2.27 16.92
CA LEU A 36 -14.60 0.86 16.63
C LEU A 36 -15.87 0.18 16.09
N LYS A 37 -16.39 0.65 14.94
CA LYS A 37 -17.63 0.10 14.35
C LYS A 37 -17.35 -1.20 13.59
N ASN A 38 -18.00 -2.29 14.02
CA ASN A 38 -17.78 -3.64 13.48
C ASN A 38 -18.77 -4.05 12.37
N ASP A 39 -19.72 -3.18 12.06
CA ASP A 39 -20.88 -3.43 11.19
C ASP A 39 -20.92 -2.47 9.99
N VAL A 40 -19.75 -1.96 9.58
CA VAL A 40 -19.62 -0.99 8.49
C VAL A 40 -18.65 -1.46 7.40
N SER A 41 -18.95 -1.08 6.16
CA SER A 41 -18.07 -1.20 5.00
C SER A 41 -17.49 -2.61 4.82
N PHE A 42 -16.17 -2.80 4.87
CA PHE A 42 -15.59 -4.13 4.70
C PHE A 42 -16.01 -5.13 5.78
N LEU A 43 -16.29 -4.69 7.02
CA LEU A 43 -16.68 -5.60 8.09
C LEU A 43 -18.11 -6.13 7.92
N MET A 44 -18.99 -5.43 7.18
CA MET A 44 -20.33 -5.93 6.84
C MET A 44 -20.30 -7.26 6.08
N ILE A 45 -19.28 -7.48 5.26
CA ILE A 45 -19.09 -8.72 4.48
C ILE A 45 -18.16 -9.73 5.17
N LYS A 46 -17.88 -9.51 6.47
CA LYS A 46 -16.96 -10.28 7.31
C LYS A 46 -17.54 -10.61 8.69
N GLN A 47 -18.87 -10.67 8.80
CA GLN A 47 -19.53 -10.86 10.10
C GLN A 47 -19.15 -12.17 10.77
N THR A 48 -18.89 -13.26 10.02
CA THR A 48 -18.42 -14.54 10.60
C THR A 48 -17.11 -14.36 11.37
N GLU A 49 -16.11 -13.69 10.78
CA GLU A 49 -14.85 -13.43 11.47
C GLU A 49 -15.02 -12.41 12.61
N VAL A 50 -15.90 -11.43 12.46
CA VAL A 50 -16.23 -10.47 13.54
C VAL A 50 -16.82 -11.18 14.75
N THR A 51 -17.71 -12.15 14.57
CA THR A 51 -18.41 -12.84 15.67
C THR A 51 -17.62 -14.00 16.25
N GLU A 52 -16.96 -14.80 15.40
CA GLU A 52 -16.28 -16.03 15.83
C GLU A 52 -14.82 -15.79 16.22
N ARG A 53 -14.21 -14.68 15.77
CA ARG A 53 -12.77 -14.41 15.91
C ARG A 53 -12.51 -12.98 16.34
N THR A 54 -12.69 -12.72 17.63
CA THR A 54 -12.41 -11.40 18.21
C THR A 54 -10.97 -10.92 17.94
N GLU A 55 -10.01 -11.84 17.76
CA GLU A 55 -8.64 -11.51 17.40
C GLU A 55 -8.52 -10.83 16.03
N TYR A 56 -9.41 -11.16 15.08
CA TYR A 56 -9.42 -10.57 13.74
C TYR A 56 -9.61 -9.06 13.79
N LEU A 57 -10.43 -8.57 14.72
CA LEU A 57 -10.68 -7.14 14.89
C LEU A 57 -9.41 -6.39 15.28
N TYR A 58 -8.60 -6.93 16.19
CA TYR A 58 -7.33 -6.29 16.56
C TYR A 58 -6.39 -6.12 15.36
N PHE A 59 -6.27 -7.17 14.53
CA PHE A 59 -5.48 -7.09 13.30
C PHE A 59 -6.09 -6.12 12.28
N PHE A 60 -7.42 -6.16 12.11
CA PHE A 60 -8.13 -5.27 11.19
C PHE A 60 -7.92 -3.80 11.54
N TYR A 61 -8.22 -3.41 12.78
CA TYR A 61 -8.06 -2.02 13.23
C TYR A 61 -6.60 -1.58 13.20
N THR A 62 -5.68 -2.44 13.62
CA THR A 62 -4.24 -2.19 13.51
C THR A 62 -3.86 -1.91 12.05
N HIS A 63 -4.30 -2.74 11.12
CA HIS A 63 -4.02 -2.57 9.69
C HIS A 63 -4.58 -1.26 9.15
N VAL A 64 -5.88 -1.01 9.32
CA VAL A 64 -6.56 0.14 8.72
C VAL A 64 -6.05 1.46 9.27
N TYR A 65 -5.84 1.56 10.59
CA TYR A 65 -5.35 2.79 11.21
C TYR A 65 -3.86 3.03 10.94
N THR A 66 -3.02 1.99 10.88
CA THR A 66 -1.60 2.22 10.57
C THR A 66 -1.37 2.47 9.08
N SER A 67 -2.14 1.83 8.20
CA SER A 67 -1.96 1.94 6.74
C SER A 67 -2.21 3.34 6.19
N ILE A 68 -3.12 4.13 6.80
CA ILE A 68 -3.32 5.52 6.36
C ILE A 68 -2.07 6.38 6.62
N PHE A 69 -1.41 6.20 7.77
CA PHE A 69 -0.16 6.89 8.08
C PHE A 69 0.99 6.39 7.21
N VAL A 70 1.03 5.09 6.88
CA VAL A 70 2.02 4.53 5.96
C VAL A 70 1.88 5.15 4.57
N LEU A 71 0.67 5.25 4.02
CA LEU A 71 0.43 5.90 2.72
C LEU A 71 0.92 7.36 2.75
N LEU A 72 0.54 8.11 3.78
CA LEU A 72 0.91 9.53 3.93
C LEU A 72 2.44 9.69 4.03
N THR A 73 3.06 8.98 4.96
CA THR A 73 4.51 9.10 5.23
C THR A 73 5.35 8.60 4.06
N GLY A 74 4.90 7.56 3.36
CA GLY A 74 5.56 7.06 2.15
C GLY A 74 5.55 8.10 1.02
N PHE A 75 4.41 8.74 0.79
CA PHE A 75 4.30 9.78 -0.23
C PHE A 75 5.11 11.04 0.12
N LEU A 76 5.04 11.48 1.38
CA LEU A 76 5.86 12.59 1.89
C LEU A 76 7.37 12.30 1.79
N ALA A 77 7.78 11.05 2.01
CA ALA A 77 9.17 10.64 1.86
C ALA A 77 9.66 10.70 0.40
N ILE A 78 8.76 10.64 -0.59
CA ILE A 78 9.09 10.75 -2.03
C ILE A 78 9.13 12.21 -2.49
N LEU A 79 8.24 13.07 -2.00
CA LEU A 79 8.25 14.53 -2.26
C LEU A 79 9.45 15.26 -1.64
N ARG A 80 10.44 14.52 -1.11
CA ARG A 80 11.68 14.96 -0.44
C ARG A 80 12.40 16.17 -1.03
N LYS A 81 12.26 16.42 -2.33
CA LYS A 81 13.09 17.39 -3.06
C LYS A 81 12.55 18.81 -2.93
N ASP A 82 11.27 18.96 -2.58
CA ASP A 82 10.58 20.24 -2.68
C ASP A 82 10.50 20.97 -1.32
N PHE A 83 10.73 20.29 -0.19
CA PHE A 83 10.59 20.87 1.15
C PHE A 83 11.89 21.36 1.82
N GLY A 84 13.08 21.08 1.27
CA GLY A 84 14.37 21.56 1.82
C GLY A 84 14.76 21.03 3.22
N LEU A 85 13.89 20.29 3.90
CA LEU A 85 14.06 19.83 5.28
C LEU A 85 14.76 18.46 5.34
N LYS A 86 16.09 18.46 5.52
CA LYS A 86 16.92 17.24 5.64
C LYS A 86 16.42 16.22 6.69
N ASN A 87 15.86 16.70 7.79
CA ASN A 87 15.40 15.83 8.89
C ASN A 87 14.00 15.26 8.66
N PHE A 88 13.18 15.94 7.84
CA PHE A 88 11.81 15.51 7.56
C PHE A 88 11.78 14.16 6.84
N HIS A 89 12.61 13.99 5.81
CA HIS A 89 12.70 12.72 5.08
C HIS A 89 13.13 11.56 5.98
N LYS A 90 14.12 11.78 6.88
CA LYS A 90 14.59 10.73 7.79
C LYS A 90 13.51 10.32 8.78
N ASN A 91 12.77 11.28 9.35
CA ASN A 91 11.72 10.99 10.32
C ASN A 91 10.51 10.32 9.64
N ALA A 92 10.06 10.84 8.49
CA ALA A 92 8.98 10.23 7.72
C ALA A 92 9.33 8.81 7.27
N GLY A 93 10.55 8.58 6.78
CA GLY A 93 11.02 7.25 6.39
C GLY A 93 11.10 6.27 7.56
N LYS A 94 11.52 6.72 8.75
CA LYS A 94 11.51 5.89 9.96
C LYS A 94 10.09 5.48 10.36
N ILE A 95 9.17 6.45 10.42
CA ILE A 95 7.76 6.18 10.75
C ILE A 95 7.17 5.19 9.74
N TYR A 96 7.39 5.43 8.44
CA TYR A 96 6.95 4.54 7.36
C TYR A 96 7.46 3.10 7.55
N ILE A 97 8.76 2.91 7.74
CA ILE A 97 9.38 1.59 7.90
C ILE A 97 8.86 0.90 9.17
N SER A 98 8.85 1.61 10.30
CA SER A 98 8.42 1.06 11.59
C SER A 98 6.95 0.63 11.56
N LEU A 99 6.07 1.47 11.01
CA LEU A 99 4.65 1.14 10.90
C LEU A 99 4.41 -0.10 10.03
N ILE A 100 5.12 -0.23 8.90
CA ILE A 100 4.97 -1.40 8.03
C ILE A 100 5.47 -2.66 8.74
N LEU A 101 6.70 -2.65 9.26
CA LEU A 101 7.34 -3.86 9.76
C LEU A 101 6.70 -4.40 11.03
N LEU A 102 6.20 -3.51 11.90
CA LEU A 102 5.66 -3.88 13.21
C LEU A 102 4.15 -4.09 13.18
N PHE A 103 3.42 -3.34 12.34
CA PHE A 103 1.97 -3.28 12.41
C PHE A 103 1.30 -3.63 11.08
N ALA A 104 1.46 -2.77 10.06
CA ALA A 104 0.60 -2.80 8.87
C ALA A 104 0.77 -4.08 8.03
N ALA A 105 2.01 -4.53 7.79
CA ALA A 105 2.24 -5.74 7.00
C ALA A 105 1.93 -7.02 7.78
N PRO A 106 2.35 -7.23 9.05
CA PRO A 106 1.96 -8.41 9.82
C PRO A 106 0.44 -8.55 9.97
N SER A 107 -0.27 -7.47 10.27
CA SER A 107 -1.74 -7.51 10.36
C SER A 107 -2.40 -7.73 9.01
N GLY A 108 -1.86 -7.16 7.93
CA GLY A 108 -2.32 -7.40 6.56
C GLY A 108 -2.15 -8.84 6.11
N ILE A 109 -1.03 -9.50 6.46
CA ILE A 109 -0.80 -10.92 6.18
C ILE A 109 -1.84 -11.77 6.90
N TYR A 110 -2.06 -11.52 8.19
CA TYR A 110 -3.07 -12.24 8.96
C TYR A 110 -4.47 -12.09 8.34
N MET A 111 -4.86 -10.85 8.02
CA MET A 111 -6.12 -10.58 7.32
C MET A 111 -6.21 -11.31 5.97
N GLY A 112 -5.10 -11.42 5.25
CA GLY A 112 -5.02 -12.12 3.97
C GLY A 112 -5.36 -13.62 4.05
N ILE A 113 -5.02 -14.28 5.15
CA ILE A 113 -5.37 -15.70 5.39
C ILE A 113 -6.90 -15.90 5.43
N PHE A 114 -7.61 -14.88 5.90
CA PHE A 114 -9.06 -14.83 5.97
C PHE A 114 -9.65 -13.95 4.86
N ALA A 115 -8.95 -13.71 3.75
CA ALA A 115 -9.53 -12.96 2.64
C ALA A 115 -10.76 -13.66 2.04
N ASN A 116 -11.67 -12.87 1.46
CA ASN A 116 -12.78 -13.40 0.65
C ASN A 116 -12.25 -13.94 -0.68
N GLY A 117 -13.10 -14.47 -1.57
CA GLY A 117 -12.66 -14.87 -2.91
C GLY A 117 -11.86 -16.16 -2.99
N GLY A 118 -12.03 -17.06 -2.02
CA GLY A 118 -11.43 -18.39 -2.05
C GLY A 118 -9.90 -18.41 -1.95
N PHE A 119 -9.32 -19.56 -2.27
CA PHE A 119 -7.89 -19.83 -2.05
C PHE A 119 -6.96 -18.86 -2.82
N LEU A 120 -7.27 -18.56 -4.09
CA LEU A 120 -6.41 -17.71 -4.93
C LEU A 120 -6.30 -16.29 -4.40
N SER A 121 -7.40 -15.74 -3.86
CA SER A 121 -7.40 -14.40 -3.27
C SER A 121 -6.57 -14.35 -1.99
N LYS A 122 -6.76 -15.35 -1.11
CA LYS A 122 -5.98 -15.50 0.13
C LYS A 122 -4.49 -15.59 -0.17
N LEU A 123 -4.12 -16.42 -1.14
CA LEU A 123 -2.73 -16.57 -1.58
C LEU A 123 -2.16 -15.23 -2.08
N SER A 124 -2.90 -14.50 -2.91
CA SER A 124 -2.46 -13.20 -3.42
C SER A 124 -2.17 -12.19 -2.29
N PHE A 125 -3.10 -12.03 -1.34
CA PHE A 125 -2.92 -11.06 -0.25
C PHE A 125 -1.79 -11.45 0.71
N VAL A 126 -1.61 -12.74 0.98
CA VAL A 126 -0.48 -13.23 1.79
C VAL A 126 0.85 -12.98 1.08
N ILE A 127 0.94 -13.28 -0.23
CA ILE A 127 2.14 -12.99 -1.03
C ILE A 127 2.44 -11.48 -1.02
N LEU A 128 1.44 -10.65 -1.27
CA LEU A 128 1.55 -9.20 -1.21
C LEU A 128 2.09 -8.73 0.14
N GLY A 129 1.50 -9.19 1.24
CA GLY A 129 1.94 -8.83 2.60
C GLY A 129 3.38 -9.25 2.89
N CYS A 130 3.76 -10.47 2.50
CA CYS A 130 5.14 -10.98 2.65
C CYS A 130 6.15 -10.19 1.81
N LEU A 131 5.84 -9.89 0.55
CA LEU A 131 6.70 -9.07 -0.32
C LEU A 131 6.82 -7.64 0.22
N TRP A 132 5.73 -7.09 0.75
CA TRP A 132 5.72 -5.75 1.31
C TRP A 132 6.57 -5.65 2.58
N TRP A 133 6.44 -6.63 3.48
CA TRP A 133 7.29 -6.73 4.67
C TRP A 133 8.76 -6.93 4.28
N PHE A 134 9.04 -7.90 3.42
CA PHE A 134 10.41 -8.25 3.01
C PHE A 134 11.12 -7.09 2.31
N SER A 135 10.45 -6.42 1.37
CA SER A 135 11.02 -5.28 0.66
C SER A 135 11.35 -4.12 1.61
N THR A 136 10.48 -3.88 2.59
CA THR A 136 10.69 -2.85 3.62
C THR A 136 11.84 -3.22 4.56
N TYR A 137 11.94 -4.50 4.95
CA TYR A 137 13.03 -5.00 5.79
C TYR A 137 14.38 -4.89 5.07
N LYS A 138 14.44 -5.26 3.79
CA LYS A 138 15.65 -5.09 2.97
C LYS A 138 16.03 -3.61 2.86
N ALA A 139 15.06 -2.72 2.66
CA ALA A 139 15.32 -1.29 2.64
C ALA A 139 15.92 -0.79 3.96
N PHE A 140 15.38 -1.23 5.10
CA PHE A 140 15.91 -0.90 6.43
C PHE A 140 17.34 -1.42 6.63
N ASN A 141 17.59 -2.70 6.31
CA ASN A 141 18.91 -3.31 6.47
C ASN A 141 19.98 -2.59 5.63
N PHE A 142 19.67 -2.23 4.37
CA PHE A 142 20.59 -1.46 3.54
C PHE A 142 20.81 -0.03 4.03
N ALA A 143 19.82 0.59 4.68
CA ALA A 143 19.99 1.88 5.33
C ALA A 143 21.01 1.79 6.49
N GLN A 144 20.90 0.75 7.33
CA GLN A 144 21.83 0.50 8.44
C GLN A 144 23.26 0.24 7.94
N GLN A 145 23.40 -0.48 6.82
CA GLN A 145 24.68 -0.73 6.16
C GLN A 145 25.24 0.48 5.39
N LYS A 146 24.56 1.64 5.42
CA LYS A 146 24.91 2.85 4.64
C LYS A 146 24.97 2.62 3.12
N LYS A 147 24.32 1.57 2.62
CA LYS A 147 24.19 1.22 1.20
C LYS A 147 22.98 1.94 0.60
N ILE A 148 23.17 3.24 0.36
CA ILE A 148 22.07 4.18 0.03
C ILE A 148 21.41 3.87 -1.31
N LYS A 149 22.15 3.35 -2.30
CA LYS A 149 21.62 3.04 -3.63
C LYS A 149 20.62 1.87 -3.54
N GLU A 150 21.03 0.81 -2.88
CA GLU A 150 20.23 -0.39 -2.63
C GLU A 150 19.03 -0.06 -1.75
N HIS A 151 19.23 0.71 -0.68
CA HIS A 151 18.14 1.22 0.17
C HIS A 151 17.05 1.89 -0.68
N LYS A 152 17.42 2.83 -1.56
CA LYS A 152 16.46 3.54 -2.42
C LYS A 152 15.68 2.58 -3.32
N GLN A 153 16.35 1.61 -3.95
CA GLN A 153 15.69 0.64 -4.83
C GLN A 153 14.68 -0.24 -4.06
N TRP A 154 15.03 -0.67 -2.84
CA TRP A 154 14.12 -1.43 -1.98
C TRP A 154 12.98 -0.58 -1.40
N MET A 155 13.23 0.70 -1.10
CA MET A 155 12.17 1.64 -0.72
C MET A 155 11.15 1.84 -1.84
N TRP A 156 11.61 1.94 -3.09
CA TRP A 156 10.73 2.04 -4.25
C TRP A 156 9.83 0.81 -4.40
N ARG A 157 10.37 -0.41 -4.22
CA ARG A 157 9.58 -1.66 -4.19
C ARG A 157 8.53 -1.65 -3.08
N SER A 158 8.95 -1.30 -1.86
CA SER A 158 8.06 -1.18 -0.71
C SER A 158 6.93 -0.17 -0.96
N PHE A 159 7.26 0.98 -1.55
CA PHE A 159 6.25 2.01 -1.84
C PHE A 159 5.29 1.58 -2.97
N ALA A 160 5.79 0.92 -4.02
CA ALA A 160 4.94 0.36 -5.07
C ALA A 160 3.93 -0.66 -4.52
N LEU A 161 4.36 -1.49 -3.56
CA LEU A 161 3.46 -2.42 -2.86
C LEU A 161 2.51 -1.69 -1.90
N THR A 162 2.92 -0.58 -1.28
CA THR A 162 2.02 0.26 -0.46
C THR A 162 0.89 0.86 -1.29
N LEU A 163 1.18 1.30 -2.53
CA LEU A 163 0.17 1.82 -3.46
C LEU A 163 -0.83 0.77 -3.94
N SER A 164 -0.61 -0.52 -3.65
CA SER A 164 -1.52 -1.59 -4.08
C SER A 164 -2.95 -1.41 -3.56
N ALA A 165 -3.12 -0.84 -2.36
CA ALA A 165 -4.43 -0.54 -1.80
C ALA A 165 -5.22 0.46 -2.67
N ILE A 166 -4.53 1.43 -3.29
CA ILE A 166 -5.13 2.40 -4.20
C ILE A 166 -5.40 1.73 -5.56
N THR A 167 -4.40 1.05 -6.12
CA THR A 167 -4.51 0.36 -7.42
C THR A 167 -5.66 -0.66 -7.42
N LEU A 168 -5.81 -1.44 -6.35
CA LEU A 168 -6.89 -2.41 -6.19
C LEU A 168 -8.27 -1.73 -6.26
N ARG A 169 -8.44 -0.58 -5.62
CA ARG A 169 -9.72 0.17 -5.62
C ARG A 169 -10.03 0.78 -6.97
N ILE A 170 -9.00 1.29 -7.66
CA ILE A 170 -9.15 1.79 -9.03
C ILE A 170 -9.66 0.66 -9.93
N TRP A 171 -9.02 -0.51 -9.87
CA TRP A 171 -9.47 -1.67 -10.65
C TRP A 171 -10.88 -2.14 -10.28
N LYS A 172 -11.23 -2.13 -9.00
CA LYS A 172 -12.59 -2.45 -8.56
C LYS A 172 -13.62 -1.55 -9.24
N VAL A 173 -13.41 -0.24 -9.24
CA VAL A 173 -14.34 0.72 -9.86
C VAL A 173 -14.42 0.50 -11.36
N ILE A 174 -13.28 0.36 -12.04
CA ILE A 174 -13.22 0.16 -13.50
C ILE A 174 -13.95 -1.12 -13.91
N ILE A 175 -13.66 -2.24 -13.26
CA ILE A 175 -14.22 -3.54 -13.65
C ILE A 175 -15.73 -3.60 -13.37
N VAL A 176 -16.16 -3.13 -12.20
CA VAL A 176 -17.59 -3.12 -11.84
C VAL A 176 -18.38 -2.23 -12.80
N TYR A 177 -17.86 -1.03 -13.11
CA TYR A 177 -18.54 -0.08 -13.98
C TYR A 177 -18.64 -0.55 -15.44
N LEU A 178 -17.61 -1.23 -15.96
CA LEU A 178 -17.58 -1.64 -17.37
C LEU A 178 -18.27 -2.99 -17.61
N PHE A 179 -18.11 -3.95 -16.71
CA PHE A 179 -18.49 -5.34 -16.97
C PHE A 179 -19.60 -5.87 -16.06
N HIS A 180 -19.91 -5.17 -14.95
CA HIS A 180 -20.91 -5.57 -13.97
C HIS A 180 -20.84 -7.05 -13.54
N PRO A 181 -19.64 -7.65 -13.32
CA PRO A 181 -19.54 -9.07 -13.01
C PRO A 181 -19.91 -9.34 -11.54
N ASN A 182 -20.00 -10.61 -11.17
CA ASN A 182 -20.29 -10.97 -9.78
C ASN A 182 -19.21 -10.41 -8.84
N PRO A 183 -19.58 -9.90 -7.65
CA PRO A 183 -18.63 -9.29 -6.71
C PRO A 183 -17.46 -10.19 -6.32
N MET A 184 -17.67 -11.51 -6.26
CA MET A 184 -16.64 -12.47 -5.89
C MET A 184 -15.59 -12.65 -6.98
N ASP A 185 -16.02 -12.63 -8.25
CA ASP A 185 -15.14 -12.72 -9.41
C ASP A 185 -14.27 -11.47 -9.50
N VAL A 186 -14.87 -10.29 -9.28
CA VAL A 186 -14.11 -9.03 -9.15
C VAL A 186 -13.06 -9.16 -8.06
N TYR A 187 -13.44 -9.64 -6.87
CA TYR A 187 -12.53 -9.74 -5.73
C TYR A 187 -11.29 -10.59 -6.05
N GLN A 188 -11.48 -11.74 -6.70
CA GLN A 188 -10.39 -12.61 -7.13
C GLN A 188 -9.45 -11.93 -8.12
N VAL A 189 -9.99 -11.23 -9.12
CA VAL A 189 -9.20 -10.54 -10.15
C VAL A 189 -8.43 -9.37 -9.55
N ILE A 190 -9.10 -8.52 -8.77
CA ILE A 190 -8.46 -7.32 -8.19
C ILE A 190 -7.43 -7.66 -7.12
N ALA A 191 -7.54 -8.84 -6.46
CA ALA A 191 -6.54 -9.29 -5.50
C ALA A 191 -5.15 -9.40 -6.14
N TRP A 192 -5.06 -9.72 -7.43
CA TRP A 192 -3.80 -9.81 -8.17
C TRP A 192 -3.45 -8.50 -8.91
N LEU A 193 -4.43 -7.91 -9.61
CA LEU A 193 -4.25 -6.65 -10.33
C LEU A 193 -3.94 -5.47 -9.39
N GLY A 194 -4.27 -5.59 -8.11
CA GLY A 194 -3.94 -4.59 -7.10
C GLY A 194 -2.44 -4.35 -6.94
N TRP A 195 -1.58 -5.36 -7.17
CA TRP A 195 -0.15 -5.21 -6.86
C TRP A 195 0.80 -5.69 -7.97
N ILE A 196 0.40 -6.65 -8.81
CA ILE A 196 1.25 -7.12 -9.92
C ILE A 196 1.65 -5.97 -10.86
N PRO A 197 0.75 -5.10 -11.33
CA PRO A 197 1.14 -3.99 -12.21
C PRO A 197 2.12 -3.03 -11.53
N ASN A 198 1.97 -2.80 -10.22
CA ASN A 198 2.83 -1.92 -9.45
C ASN A 198 4.26 -2.47 -9.37
N ILE A 199 4.42 -3.78 -9.10
CA ILE A 199 5.75 -4.39 -9.00
C ILE A 199 6.42 -4.48 -10.39
N ILE A 200 5.66 -4.83 -11.43
CA ILE A 200 6.19 -4.85 -12.81
C ILE A 200 6.69 -3.46 -13.21
N LEU A 201 5.89 -2.43 -12.94
CA LEU A 201 6.26 -1.04 -13.24
C LEU A 201 7.54 -0.63 -12.50
N ILE A 202 7.64 -0.93 -11.19
CA ILE A 202 8.81 -0.47 -10.43
C ILE A 202 10.08 -1.23 -10.81
N GLU A 203 10.00 -2.53 -11.08
CA GLU A 203 11.16 -3.29 -11.57
C GLU A 203 11.60 -2.78 -12.94
N TYR A 204 10.66 -2.49 -13.84
CA TYR A 204 10.98 -1.89 -15.13
C TYR A 204 11.73 -0.56 -14.99
N LEU A 205 11.25 0.34 -14.11
CA LEU A 205 11.87 1.64 -13.86
C LEU A 205 13.28 1.49 -13.24
N ILE A 206 13.47 0.52 -12.33
CA ILE A 206 14.77 0.22 -11.72
C ILE A 206 15.75 -0.32 -12.77
N LEU A 207 15.33 -1.27 -13.61
CA LEU A 207 16.16 -1.87 -14.66
C LEU A 207 16.61 -0.85 -15.71
N LYS A 208 15.72 0.07 -16.08
CA LYS A 208 16.03 1.18 -17.01
C LYS A 208 16.83 2.33 -16.37
N LYS A 209 17.17 2.25 -15.08
CA LYS A 209 17.88 3.30 -14.32
C LYS A 209 17.17 4.66 -14.37
N HIS A 210 15.84 4.66 -14.36
CA HIS A 210 15.02 5.88 -14.30
C HIS A 210 14.84 6.42 -12.87
N LEU A 211 15.33 5.70 -11.85
CA LEU A 211 15.23 6.00 -10.42
C LEU A 211 16.61 5.99 -9.75
#